data_AF-A0A1G1XNS0-F1
#
_entry.id   AF-A0A1G1XNS0-F1
#
_cell.length_a   1.000
_cell.length_b   1.000
_cell.length_c   1.000
_cell.angle_alpha   90.00
_cell.angle_beta   90.00
_cell.angle_gamma   90.00
#
_symmetry.space_group_name_H-M   'P 1'
#
loop_
_entity.id
_entity.type
_entity.pdbx_description
1 polymer ?
#
loop_
_entity_poly.entity_id
_entity_poly.type
_entity_poly.pdbx_seq_one_letter_code
_entity_poly.pdbx_strand_id
1 'polypeptide(L)'
;MPENLNPKFEQIVPEEEDIEEEEQSEKTGFNYIKAEKLARKSLNPLESAEVDKKIKKLYGSCVEQLEKCPAKYKIFQLEVDRQRLIMAQENRQEPKIKARQINYDSKQNVFVYKSKNNYDVKATVGDLVSDIDWDLYYEIDTKSHPELADFKKDYQAKIFVAQIAEVENEQLLIERIEIDKVEKHNTALGEAYAKTYQALLAKKEKRQRGESSIDRRSGFVFEKILSSLLSKLSYDLGKKWDFDVVEVNVENDVRDKIDLILRIYDRHRGVYVEKESTPEEIKKGFQVTLMRFSDYAYRGKQAKVEKMKERIEQAKKYGKKTLVDDVALISPGEEFEDVAGVLKIWERQDMVPGGPENFLSIEKIVDKYLKEIFRGTRLDFEKNQEFEKELRQYFKAKGMKENEKGK
;
A
#
# COMPACT_ATOMS: atom_id res chain seq x y z
N MET A 1 -11.80 -25.13 -33.12
CA MET A 1 -10.34 -25.34 -33.06
C MET A 1 -9.73 -24.05 -32.56
N PRO A 2 -9.13 -24.00 -31.37
CA PRO A 2 -8.43 -22.80 -30.91
C PRO A 2 -6.95 -22.92 -31.26
N GLU A 3 -6.46 -21.94 -32.02
CA GLU A 3 -5.05 -21.73 -32.30
C GLU A 3 -4.35 -21.22 -31.05
N ASN A 4 -3.19 -21.82 -30.78
CA ASN A 4 -2.21 -21.40 -29.78
C ASN A 4 -1.74 -19.96 -30.07
N LEU A 5 -1.98 -19.04 -29.14
CA LEU A 5 -1.19 -17.82 -29.02
C LEU A 5 -0.52 -17.80 -27.65
N ASN A 6 0.72 -18.26 -27.65
CA ASN A 6 1.68 -18.19 -26.58
C ASN A 6 2.42 -16.85 -26.73
N PRO A 7 2.26 -15.85 -25.84
CA PRO A 7 3.12 -14.68 -25.89
C PRO A 7 4.49 -15.08 -25.34
N LYS A 8 5.48 -15.14 -26.24
CA LYS A 8 6.90 -15.16 -25.88
C LYS A 8 7.20 -13.92 -25.03
N PHE A 9 7.58 -14.14 -23.78
CA PHE A 9 8.33 -13.16 -23.00
C PHE A 9 9.71 -13.02 -23.65
N GLU A 10 9.88 -12.03 -24.51
CA GLU A 10 11.21 -11.54 -24.87
C GLU A 10 11.72 -10.70 -23.70
N GLN A 11 12.75 -11.21 -23.03
CA GLN A 11 13.55 -10.49 -22.07
C GLN A 11 14.28 -9.35 -22.80
N ILE A 12 13.75 -8.13 -22.66
CA ILE A 12 14.52 -6.92 -22.86
C ILE A 12 15.22 -6.66 -21.52
N VAL A 13 16.50 -7.03 -21.46
CA VAL A 13 17.40 -6.59 -20.39
C VAL A 13 17.83 -5.16 -20.72
N PRO A 14 17.58 -4.14 -19.88
CA PRO A 14 18.18 -2.84 -20.08
C PRO A 14 19.60 -2.85 -19.51
N GLU A 15 20.61 -2.79 -20.39
CA GLU A 15 22.04 -2.64 -20.04
C GLU A 15 22.38 -1.25 -19.44
N GLU A 16 21.40 -0.41 -19.10
CA GLU A 16 21.61 0.93 -18.53
C GLU A 16 21.31 1.02 -17.01
N GLU A 17 20.72 -0.02 -16.37
CA GLU A 17 20.46 -0.03 -14.92
C GLU A 17 21.72 -0.34 -14.08
N ASP A 18 22.72 -1.01 -14.66
CA ASP A 18 23.92 -1.47 -13.93
C ASP A 18 24.84 -0.32 -13.45
N ILE A 19 24.73 0.89 -14.02
CA ILE A 19 25.64 2.01 -13.72
C ILE A 19 25.15 2.87 -12.53
N GLU A 20 23.83 3.08 -12.37
CA GLU A 20 23.30 3.81 -11.19
C GLU A 20 23.34 2.96 -9.90
N GLU A 21 23.35 1.62 -10.03
CA GLU A 21 23.31 0.69 -8.89
C GLU A 21 24.69 0.41 -8.27
N GLU A 22 25.78 0.49 -9.04
CA GLU A 22 27.15 0.47 -8.48
C GLU A 22 27.39 1.67 -7.55
N GLU A 23 26.88 2.86 -7.89
CA GLU A 23 26.97 4.06 -7.04
C GLU A 23 26.19 3.94 -5.72
N GLN A 24 25.06 3.24 -5.68
CA GLN A 24 24.33 2.97 -4.42
C GLN A 24 25.07 1.97 -3.52
N SER A 25 25.76 1.00 -4.12
CA SER A 25 26.59 0.03 -3.40
C SER A 25 27.82 0.69 -2.74
N GLU A 26 28.37 1.75 -3.35
CA GLU A 26 29.48 2.53 -2.78
C GLU A 26 29.05 3.37 -1.57
N LYS A 27 27.83 3.91 -1.56
CA LYS A 27 27.32 4.74 -0.45
C LYS A 27 26.93 3.94 0.79
N THR A 28 26.36 2.75 0.62
CA THR A 28 25.89 1.90 1.74
C THR A 28 26.91 0.81 2.12
N GLY A 29 27.82 0.46 1.21
CA GLY A 29 28.73 -0.67 1.36
C GLY A 29 28.01 -2.02 1.49
N PHE A 30 26.74 -2.14 1.06
CA PHE A 30 25.98 -3.39 1.00
C PHE A 30 25.57 -3.65 -0.46
N ASN A 31 25.84 -4.86 -0.96
CA ASN A 31 25.59 -5.22 -2.36
C ASN A 31 24.33 -6.08 -2.45
N TYR A 32 23.19 -5.46 -2.77
CA TYR A 32 21.87 -6.11 -2.84
C TYR A 32 21.81 -7.21 -3.87
N ILE A 33 22.39 -7.01 -5.05
CA ILE A 33 22.45 -8.02 -6.12
C ILE A 33 23.15 -9.30 -5.61
N LYS A 34 24.26 -9.16 -4.90
CA LYS A 34 24.98 -10.28 -4.31
C LYS A 34 24.18 -10.91 -3.17
N ALA A 35 23.55 -10.10 -2.32
CA ALA A 35 22.70 -10.56 -1.22
C ALA A 35 21.49 -11.37 -1.74
N GLU A 36 20.78 -10.86 -2.73
CA GLU A 36 19.66 -11.53 -3.41
C GLU A 36 20.12 -12.84 -4.06
N LYS A 37 21.21 -12.82 -4.85
CA LYS A 37 21.77 -14.04 -5.47
C LYS A 37 22.14 -15.08 -4.42
N LEU A 38 22.66 -14.68 -3.25
CA LEU A 38 22.98 -15.57 -2.15
C LEU A 38 21.73 -16.07 -1.42
N ALA A 39 20.76 -15.20 -1.19
CA ALA A 39 19.48 -15.52 -0.55
C ALA A 39 18.72 -16.55 -1.39
N ARG A 40 18.53 -16.31 -2.69
CA ARG A 40 17.86 -17.25 -3.60
C ARG A 40 18.57 -18.60 -3.69
N LYS A 41 19.92 -18.59 -3.72
CA LYS A 41 20.74 -19.82 -3.67
C LYS A 41 20.59 -20.60 -2.37
N SER A 42 20.34 -19.92 -1.24
CA SER A 42 20.15 -20.58 0.06
C SER A 42 18.77 -21.24 0.22
N LEU A 43 17.79 -20.84 -0.60
CA LEU A 43 16.40 -21.30 -0.53
C LEU A 43 16.08 -22.38 -1.55
N ASN A 44 16.83 -22.45 -2.66
CA ASN A 44 16.71 -23.55 -3.59
C ASN A 44 17.20 -24.85 -2.92
N PRO A 45 16.42 -25.94 -2.93
CA PRO A 45 16.94 -27.25 -2.59
C PRO A 45 18.00 -27.60 -3.63
N LEU A 46 19.27 -27.51 -3.26
CA LEU A 46 20.37 -27.74 -4.19
C LEU A 46 20.42 -29.24 -4.53
N GLU A 47 20.30 -29.55 -5.82
CA GLU A 47 20.46 -30.90 -6.35
C GLU A 47 21.92 -31.40 -6.32
N SER A 48 22.85 -30.74 -5.62
CA SER A 48 24.20 -31.30 -5.42
C SER A 48 24.90 -30.87 -4.13
N ALA A 49 25.53 -31.86 -3.47
CA ALA A 49 26.30 -31.70 -2.23
C ALA A 49 27.52 -30.76 -2.38
N GLU A 50 28.00 -30.52 -3.60
CA GLU A 50 29.12 -29.61 -3.86
C GLU A 50 28.71 -28.13 -3.81
N VAL A 51 27.52 -27.81 -4.31
CA VAL A 51 26.99 -26.44 -4.26
C VAL A 51 26.64 -26.06 -2.81
N ASP A 52 26.12 -27.02 -2.03
CA ASP A 52 25.89 -26.89 -0.59
C ASP A 52 27.17 -26.57 0.20
N LYS A 53 28.28 -27.24 -0.12
CA LYS A 53 29.58 -27.02 0.55
C LYS A 53 30.18 -25.66 0.19
N LYS A 54 30.03 -25.23 -1.07
CA LYS A 54 30.53 -23.95 -1.57
C LYS A 54 29.68 -22.78 -1.04
N ILE A 55 28.36 -22.94 -0.97
CA ILE A 55 27.45 -21.98 -0.33
C ILE A 55 27.70 -21.94 1.16
N LYS A 56 27.75 -23.05 1.90
CA LYS A 56 28.09 -23.02 3.35
C LYS A 56 29.43 -22.35 3.64
N LYS A 57 30.43 -22.47 2.76
CA LYS A 57 31.72 -21.80 2.91
C LYS A 57 31.65 -20.30 2.58
N LEU A 58 30.96 -19.90 1.51
CA LEU A 58 30.70 -18.50 1.16
C LEU A 58 29.81 -17.82 2.21
N TYR A 59 28.77 -18.52 2.67
CA TYR A 59 27.84 -18.11 3.69
C TYR A 59 28.53 -18.04 5.04
N GLY A 60 29.37 -19.00 5.42
CA GLY A 60 30.18 -18.91 6.64
C GLY A 60 31.12 -17.70 6.63
N SER A 61 31.84 -17.49 5.53
CA SER A 61 32.72 -16.32 5.39
C SER A 61 31.99 -14.98 5.32
N CYS A 62 30.83 -14.91 4.65
CA CYS A 62 30.03 -13.68 4.59
C CYS A 62 29.28 -13.44 5.90
N VAL A 63 28.70 -14.46 6.52
CA VAL A 63 27.99 -14.37 7.80
C VAL A 63 28.96 -13.98 8.91
N GLU A 64 30.15 -14.58 9.00
CA GLU A 64 31.17 -14.18 9.99
C GLU A 64 31.63 -12.71 9.82
N GLN A 65 31.60 -12.17 8.59
CA GLN A 65 31.90 -10.76 8.33
C GLN A 65 30.69 -9.85 8.57
N LEU A 66 29.47 -10.32 8.25
CA LEU A 66 28.22 -9.60 8.47
C LEU A 66 27.84 -9.56 9.95
N GLU A 67 28.15 -10.59 10.75
CA GLU A 67 27.96 -10.63 12.19
C GLU A 67 28.74 -9.51 12.90
N LYS A 68 29.84 -9.04 12.30
CA LYS A 68 30.60 -7.87 12.79
C LYS A 68 29.90 -6.54 12.49
N CYS A 69 28.86 -6.53 11.65
CA CYS A 69 28.04 -5.38 11.32
C CYS A 69 26.54 -5.74 11.45
N PRO A 70 25.96 -5.61 12.65
CA PRO A 70 24.59 -6.07 12.95
C PRO A 70 23.52 -5.57 11.97
N ALA A 71 23.64 -4.33 11.49
CA ALA A 71 22.73 -3.76 10.50
C ALA A 71 22.78 -4.50 9.16
N LYS A 72 23.98 -4.74 8.61
CA LYS A 72 24.15 -5.47 7.34
C LYS A 72 23.70 -6.91 7.45
N TYR A 73 23.96 -7.56 8.58
CA TYR A 73 23.43 -8.91 8.83
C TYR A 73 21.90 -8.94 8.86
N LYS A 74 21.28 -7.96 9.51
CA LYS A 74 19.83 -7.84 9.58
C LYS A 74 19.20 -7.56 8.21
N ILE A 75 19.77 -6.66 7.41
CA ILE A 75 19.32 -6.41 6.02
C ILE A 75 19.39 -7.70 5.20
N PHE A 76 20.47 -8.46 5.33
CA PHE A 76 20.62 -9.74 4.65
C PHE A 76 19.57 -10.77 5.07
N GLN A 77 19.26 -10.89 6.36
CA GLN A 77 18.17 -11.76 6.83
C GLN A 77 16.82 -11.38 6.23
N LEU A 78 16.53 -10.07 6.18
CA LEU A 78 15.33 -9.55 5.56
C LEU A 78 15.28 -9.88 4.06
N GLU A 79 16.41 -9.83 3.36
CA GLU A 79 16.46 -10.23 1.95
C GLU A 79 16.15 -11.72 1.77
N VAL A 80 16.65 -12.57 2.66
CA VAL A 80 16.29 -13.99 2.67
C VAL A 80 14.79 -14.19 2.89
N ASP A 81 14.18 -13.44 3.81
CA ASP A 81 12.74 -13.52 4.07
C ASP A 81 11.91 -12.99 2.89
N ARG A 82 12.35 -11.91 2.23
CA ARG A 82 11.76 -11.39 1.00
C ARG A 82 11.75 -12.44 -0.10
N GLN A 83 12.89 -13.08 -0.37
CA GLN A 83 13.01 -14.13 -1.38
C GLN A 83 12.15 -15.37 -1.04
N ARG A 84 12.00 -15.71 0.25
CA ARG A 84 11.07 -16.78 0.67
C ARG A 84 9.63 -16.47 0.29
N LEU A 85 9.18 -15.22 0.50
CA LEU A 85 7.82 -14.80 0.16
C LEU A 85 7.61 -14.82 -1.36
N ILE A 86 8.56 -14.31 -2.14
CA ILE A 86 8.53 -14.35 -3.61
C ILE A 86 8.44 -15.79 -4.10
N MET A 87 9.32 -16.68 -3.62
CA MET A 87 9.28 -18.10 -4.00
C MET A 87 7.98 -18.78 -3.58
N ALA A 88 7.42 -18.46 -2.42
CA ALA A 88 6.13 -18.99 -1.98
C ALA A 88 5.01 -18.55 -2.93
N GLN A 89 5.01 -17.28 -3.35
CA GLN A 89 4.06 -16.74 -4.32
C GLN A 89 4.21 -17.39 -5.70
N GLU A 90 5.44 -17.49 -6.23
CA GLU A 90 5.75 -18.15 -7.52
C GLU A 90 5.29 -19.62 -7.53
N ASN A 91 5.51 -20.32 -6.42
CA ASN A 91 5.08 -21.72 -6.24
C ASN A 91 3.60 -21.87 -5.86
N ARG A 92 2.83 -20.77 -5.87
CA ARG A 92 1.39 -20.74 -5.52
C ARG A 92 1.09 -21.36 -4.16
N GLN A 93 2.00 -21.20 -3.20
CA GLN A 93 1.78 -21.62 -1.82
C GLN A 93 0.79 -20.66 -1.17
N GLU A 94 -0.12 -21.19 -0.35
CA GLU A 94 -1.03 -20.33 0.41
C GLU A 94 -0.26 -19.61 1.53
N PRO A 95 -0.50 -18.29 1.73
CA PRO A 95 0.14 -17.55 2.80
C PRO A 95 -0.29 -18.12 4.17
N LYS A 96 0.68 -18.33 5.07
CA LYS A 96 0.45 -18.87 6.41
C LYS A 96 -0.10 -17.79 7.35
N ILE A 97 -1.38 -17.46 7.20
CA ILE A 97 -2.08 -16.42 7.97
C ILE A 97 -3.41 -16.93 8.52
N LYS A 98 -3.91 -16.28 9.58
CA LYS A 98 -5.24 -16.58 10.12
C LYS A 98 -6.30 -15.89 9.26
N ALA A 99 -7.00 -16.67 8.45
CA ALA A 99 -8.10 -16.20 7.61
C ALA A 99 -9.48 -16.42 8.27
N ARG A 100 -10.44 -15.55 7.94
CA ARG A 100 -11.85 -15.63 8.31
C ARG A 100 -12.63 -16.29 7.18
N GLN A 101 -13.68 -17.03 7.52
CA GLN A 101 -14.57 -17.58 6.51
C GLN A 101 -15.40 -16.47 5.86
N ILE A 102 -15.51 -16.50 4.53
CA ILE A 102 -16.45 -15.66 3.79
C ILE A 102 -17.13 -16.49 2.71
N ASN A 103 -18.45 -16.34 2.60
CA ASN A 103 -19.23 -17.06 1.59
C ASN A 103 -19.41 -16.18 0.36
N TYR A 104 -19.66 -16.79 -0.79
CA TYR A 104 -19.98 -16.06 -2.00
C TYR A 104 -21.44 -16.30 -2.41
N ASP A 105 -22.22 -15.24 -2.59
CA ASP A 105 -23.56 -15.31 -3.15
C ASP A 105 -23.50 -15.03 -4.66
N SER A 106 -23.50 -16.11 -5.46
CA SER A 106 -23.42 -16.03 -6.92
C SER A 106 -24.63 -15.36 -7.57
N LYS A 107 -25.79 -15.30 -6.90
CA LYS A 107 -26.98 -14.62 -7.44
C LYS A 107 -26.85 -13.11 -7.36
N GLN A 108 -26.20 -12.63 -6.31
CA GLN A 108 -26.01 -11.20 -6.06
C GLN A 108 -24.61 -10.72 -6.46
N ASN A 109 -23.70 -11.63 -6.78
CA ASN A 109 -22.30 -11.35 -7.11
C ASN A 109 -21.61 -10.54 -5.99
N VAL A 110 -21.82 -10.98 -4.74
CA VAL A 110 -21.27 -10.35 -3.53
C VAL A 110 -20.72 -11.40 -2.58
N PHE A 111 -19.74 -11.01 -1.79
CA PHE A 111 -19.27 -11.80 -0.66
C PHE A 111 -20.17 -11.54 0.56
N VAL A 112 -20.38 -12.56 1.38
CA VAL A 112 -21.20 -12.50 2.57
C VAL A 112 -20.41 -13.02 3.77
N TYR A 113 -20.15 -12.12 4.70
CA TYR A 113 -19.54 -12.42 5.98
C TYR A 113 -20.61 -12.52 7.06
N LYS A 114 -20.62 -13.63 7.80
CA LYS A 114 -21.52 -13.82 8.93
C LYS A 114 -20.86 -13.29 10.20
N SER A 115 -21.38 -12.19 10.73
CA SER A 115 -20.83 -11.59 11.95
C SER A 115 -21.06 -12.47 13.18
N LYS A 116 -20.34 -12.20 14.27
CA LYS A 116 -20.58 -12.83 15.60
C LYS A 116 -22.03 -12.72 16.09
N ASN A 117 -22.76 -11.72 15.66
CA ASN A 117 -24.16 -11.50 16.04
C ASN A 117 -25.15 -12.15 15.06
N ASN A 118 -24.70 -13.08 14.21
CA ASN A 118 -25.52 -13.84 13.26
C ASN A 118 -26.26 -13.01 12.20
N TYR A 119 -25.81 -11.77 11.94
CA TYR A 119 -26.29 -11.02 10.77
C TYR A 119 -25.27 -11.08 9.63
N ASP A 120 -25.79 -11.09 8.41
CA ASP A 120 -25.01 -11.16 7.18
C ASP A 120 -24.55 -9.76 6.76
N VAL A 121 -23.26 -9.63 6.46
CA VAL A 121 -22.64 -8.41 5.95
C VAL A 121 -22.18 -8.67 4.53
N LYS A 122 -22.66 -7.84 3.59
CA LYS A 122 -22.22 -7.91 2.20
C LYS A 122 -20.88 -7.19 2.04
N ALA A 123 -20.00 -7.78 1.25
CA ALA A 123 -18.68 -7.27 0.95
C ALA A 123 -18.41 -7.34 -0.56
N THR A 124 -17.71 -6.33 -1.05
CA THR A 124 -17.21 -6.23 -2.43
C THR A 124 -15.78 -6.78 -2.52
N VAL A 125 -15.27 -6.94 -3.75
CA VAL A 125 -13.85 -7.27 -3.97
C VAL A 125 -12.96 -6.19 -3.35
N GLY A 126 -13.27 -4.91 -3.59
CA GLY A 126 -12.54 -3.80 -3.00
C GLY A 126 -12.50 -3.84 -1.48
N ASP A 127 -13.59 -4.25 -0.81
CA ASP A 127 -13.61 -4.40 0.65
C ASP A 127 -12.56 -5.43 1.11
N LEU A 128 -12.60 -6.64 0.55
CA LEU A 128 -11.70 -7.72 0.97
C LEU A 128 -10.23 -7.37 0.72
N VAL A 129 -9.92 -6.73 -0.41
CA VAL A 129 -8.53 -6.35 -0.72
C VAL A 129 -8.06 -5.22 0.18
N SER A 130 -8.89 -4.20 0.46
CA SER A 130 -8.54 -3.11 1.38
C SER A 130 -8.42 -3.56 2.85
N ASP A 131 -9.09 -4.64 3.22
CA ASP A 131 -9.03 -5.24 4.55
C ASP A 131 -7.65 -5.87 4.84
N ILE A 132 -6.86 -6.21 3.81
CA ILE A 132 -5.46 -6.66 3.95
C ILE A 132 -4.65 -5.61 4.71
N ASP A 133 -4.86 -4.32 4.42
CA ASP A 133 -4.17 -3.22 5.12
C ASP A 133 -4.40 -3.32 6.62
N TRP A 134 -5.60 -3.74 7.03
CA TRP A 134 -6.03 -3.90 8.43
C TRP A 134 -5.62 -5.24 9.07
N ASP A 135 -4.79 -6.05 8.42
CA ASP A 135 -4.46 -7.41 8.84
C ASP A 135 -5.69 -8.34 8.92
N LEU A 136 -6.69 -8.09 8.06
CA LEU A 136 -7.87 -8.93 7.94
C LEU A 136 -7.79 -9.73 6.64
N TYR A 137 -7.91 -11.04 6.79
CA TYR A 137 -7.73 -11.99 5.70
C TYR A 137 -8.93 -12.92 5.60
N TYR A 138 -9.28 -13.33 4.39
CA TYR A 138 -10.44 -14.16 4.11
C TYR A 138 -10.07 -15.45 3.38
N GLU A 139 -10.78 -16.52 3.70
CA GLU A 139 -10.70 -17.80 2.98
C GLU A 139 -11.72 -17.77 1.84
N ILE A 140 -11.23 -17.84 0.61
CA ILE A 140 -12.06 -17.86 -0.59
C ILE A 140 -12.36 -19.31 -0.98
N ASP A 141 -13.62 -19.73 -0.87
CA ASP A 141 -14.07 -21.09 -1.19
C ASP A 141 -14.20 -21.29 -2.71
N THR A 142 -13.12 -21.71 -3.35
CA THR A 142 -13.10 -22.07 -4.77
C THR A 142 -13.56 -23.51 -5.04
N LYS A 143 -13.86 -24.31 -4.01
CA LYS A 143 -14.38 -25.68 -4.20
C LYS A 143 -15.86 -25.62 -4.54
N SER A 144 -16.62 -24.81 -3.81
CA SER A 144 -18.04 -24.58 -4.07
C SER A 144 -18.27 -23.57 -5.20
N HIS A 145 -17.32 -22.65 -5.41
CA HIS A 145 -17.35 -21.60 -6.44
C HIS A 145 -16.10 -21.57 -7.32
N PRO A 146 -15.95 -22.50 -8.28
CA PRO A 146 -14.78 -22.57 -9.15
C PRO A 146 -14.50 -21.29 -9.95
N GLU A 147 -15.54 -20.51 -10.25
CA GLU A 147 -15.45 -19.22 -10.93
C GLU A 147 -14.60 -18.19 -10.17
N LEU A 148 -14.39 -18.38 -8.86
CA LEU A 148 -13.55 -17.52 -8.03
C LEU A 148 -12.07 -17.89 -8.05
N ALA A 149 -11.65 -18.90 -8.82
CA ALA A 149 -10.26 -19.37 -8.82
C ALA A 149 -9.25 -18.27 -9.16
N ASP A 150 -9.54 -17.47 -10.19
CA ASP A 150 -8.67 -16.36 -10.60
C ASP A 150 -8.65 -15.25 -9.53
N PHE A 151 -9.82 -14.91 -8.97
CA PHE A 151 -9.90 -13.96 -7.86
C PHE A 151 -9.10 -14.43 -6.64
N LYS A 152 -9.21 -15.70 -6.24
CA LYS A 152 -8.44 -16.27 -5.12
C LYS A 152 -6.93 -16.12 -5.37
N LYS A 153 -6.47 -16.40 -6.59
CA LYS A 153 -5.06 -16.26 -6.97
C LYS A 153 -4.60 -14.80 -6.84
N ASP A 154 -5.37 -13.87 -7.38
CA ASP A 154 -5.03 -12.44 -7.32
C ASP A 154 -5.05 -11.92 -5.88
N TYR A 155 -6.04 -12.34 -5.10
CA TYR A 155 -6.15 -12.01 -3.67
C TYR A 155 -4.95 -12.54 -2.87
N GLN A 156 -4.51 -13.77 -3.11
CA GLN A 156 -3.31 -14.33 -2.50
C GLN A 156 -2.05 -13.57 -2.91
N ALA A 157 -1.93 -13.19 -4.18
CA ALA A 157 -0.81 -12.37 -4.65
C ALA A 157 -0.77 -11.01 -3.91
N LYS A 158 -1.92 -10.37 -3.67
CA LYS A 158 -1.99 -9.12 -2.89
C LYS A 158 -1.54 -9.28 -1.45
N ILE A 159 -1.87 -10.40 -0.81
CA ILE A 159 -1.36 -10.72 0.53
C ILE A 159 0.17 -10.82 0.52
N PHE A 160 0.75 -11.54 -0.43
CA PHE A 160 2.21 -11.65 -0.54
C PHE A 160 2.86 -10.30 -0.80
N VAL A 161 2.29 -9.48 -1.68
CA VAL A 161 2.78 -8.10 -1.94
C VAL A 161 2.79 -7.29 -0.65
N ALA A 162 1.73 -7.33 0.16
CA ALA A 162 1.69 -6.63 1.45
C ALA A 162 2.76 -7.14 2.44
N GLN A 163 2.98 -8.46 2.49
CA GLN A 163 4.03 -9.05 3.33
C GLN A 163 5.44 -8.68 2.86
N ILE A 164 5.67 -8.67 1.55
CA ILE A 164 6.95 -8.27 0.94
C ILE A 164 7.22 -6.79 1.24
N ALA A 165 6.23 -5.92 1.05
CA ALA A 165 6.36 -4.48 1.33
C ALA A 165 6.73 -4.20 2.80
N GLU A 166 6.23 -5.01 3.75
CA GLU A 166 6.62 -4.88 5.17
C GLU A 166 8.09 -5.26 5.43
N VAL A 167 8.65 -6.19 4.64
CA VAL A 167 10.07 -6.56 4.71
C VAL A 167 10.94 -5.48 4.04
N GLU A 168 10.54 -5.00 2.86
CA GLU A 168 11.24 -3.95 2.12
C GLU A 168 11.28 -2.63 2.90
N ASN A 169 10.16 -2.24 3.53
CA ASN A 169 10.12 -1.06 4.41
C ASN A 169 11.07 -1.20 5.61
N GLU A 170 11.26 -2.40 6.15
CA GLU A 170 12.23 -2.63 7.23
C GLU A 170 13.67 -2.48 6.73
N GLN A 171 13.99 -3.01 5.55
CA GLN A 171 15.31 -2.87 4.92
C GLN A 171 15.65 -1.40 4.68
N LEU A 172 14.76 -0.68 3.99
CA LEU A 172 14.93 0.75 3.67
C LEU A 172 15.17 1.60 4.92
N LEU A 173 14.44 1.34 6.01
CA LEU A 173 14.64 2.09 7.27
C LEU A 173 16.02 1.84 7.87
N ILE A 174 16.49 0.59 7.92
CA ILE A 174 17.82 0.26 8.45
C ILE A 174 18.89 0.95 7.61
N GLU A 175 18.77 0.88 6.29
CA GLU A 175 19.71 1.51 5.36
C GLU A 175 19.81 3.02 5.58
N ARG A 176 18.66 3.70 5.64
CA ARG A 176 18.62 5.15 5.83
C ARG A 176 19.20 5.57 7.18
N ILE A 177 18.96 4.79 8.24
CA ILE A 177 19.57 5.01 9.55
C ILE A 177 21.10 4.89 9.48
N GLU A 178 21.63 3.92 8.75
CA GLU A 178 23.08 3.73 8.62
C GLU A 178 23.74 4.81 7.76
N ILE A 179 23.12 5.20 6.64
CA ILE A 179 23.60 6.31 5.79
C ILE A 179 23.70 7.60 6.63
N ASP A 180 22.64 7.97 7.36
CA ASP A 180 22.63 9.20 8.16
C ASP A 180 23.68 9.18 9.29
N LYS A 181 23.96 8.00 9.88
CA LYS A 181 25.04 7.84 10.88
C LYS A 181 26.43 8.08 10.28
N VAL A 182 26.68 7.58 9.07
CA VAL A 182 27.99 7.67 8.39
C VAL A 182 28.20 9.08 7.85
N GLU A 183 27.20 9.65 7.19
CA GLU A 183 27.31 10.94 6.53
C GLU A 183 27.24 12.13 7.51
N LYS A 184 26.88 11.88 8.79
CA LYS A 184 26.61 12.92 9.81
C LYS A 184 25.62 13.99 9.32
N HIS A 185 24.84 13.68 8.30
CA HIS A 185 23.89 14.61 7.71
C HIS A 185 22.58 14.58 8.51
N ASN A 186 22.07 15.79 8.78
CA ASN A 186 20.72 16.07 9.29
C ASN A 186 20.19 15.09 10.36
N THR A 187 20.73 15.18 11.59
CA THR A 187 20.33 14.32 12.73
C THR A 187 18.82 14.19 12.92
N ALA A 188 18.06 15.24 12.59
CA ALA A 188 16.60 15.22 12.69
C ALA A 188 15.92 14.21 11.75
N LEU A 189 16.47 14.00 10.53
CA LEU A 189 15.92 13.05 9.57
C LEU A 189 16.28 11.61 9.96
N GLY A 190 17.53 11.36 10.35
CA GLY A 190 17.96 10.07 10.88
C GLY A 190 17.20 9.64 12.14
N GLU A 191 16.93 10.60 13.05
CA GLU A 191 16.05 10.36 14.20
C GLU A 191 14.61 10.02 13.79
N ALA A 192 14.09 10.60 12.70
CA ALA A 192 12.77 10.29 12.20
C ALA A 192 12.70 8.86 11.66
N TYR A 193 13.68 8.44 10.84
CA TYR A 193 13.79 7.06 10.38
C TYR A 193 13.91 6.07 11.55
N ALA A 194 14.76 6.37 12.54
CA ALA A 194 14.92 5.53 13.72
C ALA A 194 13.61 5.38 14.52
N LYS A 195 12.84 6.48 14.70
CA LYS A 195 11.53 6.43 15.36
C LYS A 195 10.52 5.60 14.58
N THR A 196 10.48 5.73 13.25
CA THR A 196 9.60 4.93 12.38
C THR A 196 9.96 3.44 12.46
N TYR A 197 11.25 3.11 12.45
CA TYR A 197 11.73 1.73 12.61
C TYR A 197 11.32 1.12 13.96
N GLN A 198 11.47 1.85 15.06
CA GLN A 198 11.02 1.37 16.38
C GLN A 198 9.50 1.15 16.44
N ALA A 199 8.71 2.02 15.80
CA ALA A 199 7.27 1.84 15.71
C ALA A 199 6.89 0.57 14.91
N LEU A 200 7.60 0.29 13.81
CA LEU A 200 7.44 -0.92 13.00
C LEU A 200 7.76 -2.19 13.81
N LEU A 201 8.89 -2.20 14.53
CA LEU A 201 9.26 -3.34 15.39
C LEU A 201 8.22 -3.60 16.48
N ALA A 202 7.78 -2.55 17.18
CA ALA A 202 6.74 -2.66 18.20
C ALA A 202 5.42 -3.23 17.63
N LYS A 203 5.08 -2.90 16.38
CA LYS A 203 3.92 -3.47 15.68
C LYS A 203 4.11 -4.97 15.43
N LYS A 204 5.29 -5.39 14.93
CA LYS A 204 5.62 -6.80 14.68
C LYS A 204 5.58 -7.63 15.97
N GLU A 205 6.15 -7.13 17.05
CA GLU A 205 6.13 -7.81 18.36
C GLU A 205 4.70 -8.05 18.85
N LYS A 206 3.82 -7.04 18.76
CA LYS A 206 2.40 -7.19 19.12
C LYS A 206 1.72 -8.29 18.29
N ARG A 207 1.95 -8.33 16.97
CA ARG A 207 1.41 -9.40 16.10
C ARG A 207 1.90 -10.77 16.54
N GLN A 208 3.18 -10.92 16.86
CA GLN A 208 3.76 -12.19 17.33
C GLN A 208 3.16 -12.65 18.66
N ARG A 209 2.81 -11.72 19.55
CA ARG A 209 2.10 -12.02 20.81
C ARG A 209 0.59 -12.25 20.64
N GLY A 210 0.06 -12.12 19.42
CA GLY A 210 -1.38 -12.20 19.14
C GLY A 210 -2.18 -11.00 19.65
N GLU A 211 -1.51 -9.89 19.98
CA GLU A 211 -2.12 -8.64 20.37
C GLU A 211 -2.56 -7.83 19.14
N SER A 212 -3.53 -6.93 19.31
CA SER A 212 -3.91 -6.00 18.24
C SER A 212 -2.72 -5.11 17.90
N SER A 213 -2.29 -5.18 16.64
CA SER A 213 -1.21 -4.36 16.09
C SER A 213 -1.72 -3.05 15.47
N ILE A 214 -3.03 -2.83 15.53
CA ILE A 214 -3.66 -1.61 15.03
C ILE A 214 -3.18 -0.44 15.87
N ASP A 215 -2.48 0.50 15.24
CA ASP A 215 -2.12 1.75 15.88
C ASP A 215 -3.37 2.62 16.02
N ARG A 216 -3.70 2.94 17.27
CA ARG A 216 -4.91 3.67 17.66
C ARG A 216 -4.71 5.18 17.69
N ARG A 217 -3.52 5.69 17.31
CA ARG A 217 -3.31 7.13 17.13
C ARG A 217 -4.22 7.60 16.01
N SER A 218 -5.15 8.50 16.31
CA SER A 218 -6.21 8.90 15.39
C SER A 218 -5.71 9.45 14.05
N GLY A 219 -4.50 10.03 14.01
CA GLY A 219 -3.84 10.48 12.77
C GLY A 219 -3.62 9.31 11.81
N PHE A 220 -2.96 8.27 12.33
CA PHE A 220 -2.72 7.03 11.61
C PHE A 220 -4.03 6.30 11.25
N VAL A 221 -5.00 6.28 12.17
CA VAL A 221 -6.31 5.66 11.89
C VAL A 221 -7.02 6.37 10.73
N PHE A 222 -6.98 7.71 10.70
CA PHE A 222 -7.61 8.48 9.62
C PHE A 222 -6.89 8.28 8.29
N GLU A 223 -5.56 8.29 8.29
CA GLU A 223 -4.74 8.00 7.12
C GLU A 223 -5.06 6.62 6.54
N LYS A 224 -5.10 5.59 7.39
CA LYS A 224 -5.52 4.26 6.98
C LYS A 224 -6.94 4.19 6.45
N ILE A 225 -7.89 4.87 7.09
CA ILE A 225 -9.27 4.97 6.61
C ILE A 225 -9.29 5.52 5.18
N LEU A 226 -8.54 6.58 4.91
CA LEU A 226 -8.48 7.17 3.57
C LEU A 226 -7.76 6.26 2.57
N SER A 227 -6.66 5.64 2.97
CA SER A 227 -5.93 4.69 2.12
C SER A 227 -6.84 3.51 1.72
N SER A 228 -7.43 2.82 2.71
CA SER A 228 -8.32 1.69 2.45
C SER A 228 -9.56 2.08 1.64
N LEU A 229 -10.16 3.25 1.93
CA LEU A 229 -11.27 3.80 1.15
C LEU A 229 -10.89 4.02 -0.31
N LEU A 230 -9.75 4.65 -0.59
CA LEU A 230 -9.32 4.93 -1.96
C LEU A 230 -8.89 3.65 -2.68
N SER A 231 -8.17 2.75 -2.02
CA SER A 231 -7.79 1.43 -2.55
C SER A 231 -9.02 0.63 -2.96
N LYS A 232 -10.03 0.58 -2.09
CA LYS A 232 -11.32 -0.06 -2.37
C LYS A 232 -12.00 0.53 -3.60
N LEU A 233 -12.09 1.85 -3.69
CA LEU A 233 -12.67 2.53 -4.86
C LEU A 233 -11.84 2.27 -6.13
N SER A 234 -10.52 2.16 -6.03
CA SER A 234 -9.65 1.78 -7.15
C SER A 234 -9.97 0.38 -7.67
N TYR A 235 -10.29 -0.59 -6.81
CA TYR A 235 -10.67 -1.93 -7.26
C TYR A 235 -12.08 -1.96 -7.87
N ASP A 236 -13.04 -1.35 -7.18
CA ASP A 236 -14.45 -1.48 -7.56
C ASP A 236 -14.83 -0.54 -8.73
N LEU A 237 -14.21 0.64 -8.80
CA LEU A 237 -14.56 1.71 -9.73
C LEU A 237 -13.37 2.19 -10.59
N GLY A 238 -12.13 1.91 -10.18
CA GLY A 238 -10.92 2.47 -10.82
C GLY A 238 -10.74 2.06 -12.27
N LYS A 239 -11.16 0.85 -12.69
CA LYS A 239 -11.14 0.46 -14.11
C LYS A 239 -12.09 1.29 -14.97
N LYS A 240 -13.24 1.68 -14.43
CA LYS A 240 -14.24 2.50 -15.15
C LYS A 240 -13.80 3.96 -15.21
N TRP A 241 -13.28 4.45 -14.10
CA TRP A 241 -12.91 5.85 -13.94
C TRP A 241 -11.44 6.14 -14.19
N ASP A 242 -10.67 5.14 -14.61
CA ASP A 242 -9.26 5.20 -14.98
C ASP A 242 -8.37 5.87 -13.92
N PHE A 243 -8.48 5.38 -12.69
CA PHE A 243 -7.60 5.76 -11.58
C PHE A 243 -7.15 4.55 -10.78
N ASP A 244 -5.97 4.64 -10.18
CA ASP A 244 -5.49 3.69 -9.19
C ASP A 244 -4.81 4.38 -8.00
N VAL A 245 -4.53 3.61 -6.96
CA VAL A 245 -3.85 4.06 -5.74
C VAL A 245 -2.56 3.29 -5.58
N VAL A 246 -1.48 4.02 -5.30
CA VAL A 246 -0.17 3.47 -5.02
C VAL A 246 0.27 3.94 -3.65
N GLU A 247 0.55 2.97 -2.79
CA GLU A 247 1.17 3.24 -1.49
C GLU A 247 2.59 3.74 -1.69
N VAL A 248 2.96 4.73 -0.89
CA VAL A 248 4.29 5.32 -0.94
C VAL A 248 5.21 4.50 -0.05
N ASN A 249 6.44 4.26 -0.50
CA ASN A 249 7.43 3.58 0.34
C ASN A 249 7.74 4.39 1.60
N VAL A 250 8.23 3.72 2.64
CA VAL A 250 8.47 4.36 3.94
C VAL A 250 9.50 5.49 3.89
N GLU A 251 10.42 5.47 2.92
CA GLU A 251 11.38 6.56 2.73
C GLU A 251 10.68 7.85 2.34
N ASN A 252 9.85 7.80 1.30
CA ASN A 252 9.16 8.96 0.78
C ASN A 252 8.09 9.47 1.77
N ASP A 253 7.46 8.60 2.57
CA ASP A 253 6.61 9.02 3.70
C ASP A 253 7.43 9.79 4.76
N VAL A 254 8.59 9.27 5.17
CA VAL A 254 9.42 9.94 6.17
C VAL A 254 9.97 11.27 5.65
N ARG A 255 10.49 11.29 4.42
CA ARG A 255 11.16 12.44 3.79
C ARG A 255 10.18 13.49 3.28
N ASP A 256 9.24 13.08 2.45
CA ASP A 256 8.37 13.97 1.67
C ASP A 256 6.96 14.11 2.28
N LYS A 257 6.62 13.29 3.30
CA LYS A 257 5.34 13.33 4.02
C LYS A 257 4.13 13.14 3.11
N ILE A 258 4.32 12.32 2.08
CA ILE A 258 3.25 11.85 1.20
C ILE A 258 2.86 10.47 1.70
N ASP A 259 1.61 10.34 2.13
CA ASP A 259 1.09 9.09 2.70
C ASP A 259 0.66 8.11 1.58
N LEU A 260 0.10 8.63 0.49
CA LEU A 260 -0.34 7.86 -0.68
C LEU A 260 -0.31 8.68 -1.98
N ILE A 261 -0.26 8.00 -3.12
CA ILE A 261 -0.34 8.60 -4.46
C ILE A 261 -1.56 8.05 -5.19
N LEU A 262 -2.42 8.95 -5.68
CA LEU A 262 -3.50 8.63 -6.61
C LEU A 262 -3.00 8.89 -8.02
N ARG A 263 -3.06 7.90 -8.89
CA ARG A 263 -2.76 8.05 -10.31
C ARG A 263 -4.08 8.14 -11.06
N ILE A 264 -4.23 9.19 -11.85
CA ILE A 264 -5.40 9.40 -12.69
C ILE A 264 -4.91 9.42 -14.13
N TYR A 265 -5.36 8.47 -14.93
CA TYR A 265 -4.97 8.35 -16.33
C TYR A 265 -5.92 9.16 -17.19
N ASP A 266 -5.41 10.04 -18.06
CA ASP A 266 -6.24 10.65 -19.11
C ASP A 266 -6.24 9.77 -20.37
N ARG A 267 -7.42 9.39 -20.84
CA ARG A 267 -7.59 8.64 -22.09
C ARG A 267 -8.04 9.59 -23.19
N HIS A 268 -7.11 9.99 -24.03
CA HIS A 268 -7.46 10.73 -25.23
C HIS A 268 -7.93 9.77 -26.34
N ARG A 269 -9.18 9.95 -26.80
CA ARG A 269 -9.76 9.46 -28.07
C ARG A 269 -10.18 7.98 -28.20
N GLY A 270 -11.04 7.49 -27.30
CA GLY A 270 -12.19 6.60 -27.62
C GLY A 270 -12.02 5.36 -28.53
N VAL A 271 -10.81 4.92 -28.86
CA VAL A 271 -10.52 3.78 -29.73
C VAL A 271 -9.34 3.03 -29.12
N TYR A 272 -9.52 1.72 -28.88
CA TYR A 272 -8.41 0.83 -28.54
C TYR A 272 -7.46 0.76 -29.74
N VAL A 273 -6.38 1.51 -29.68
CA VAL A 273 -5.24 1.35 -30.58
C VAL A 273 -4.14 0.71 -29.73
N GLU A 274 -3.74 -0.52 -30.06
CA GLU A 274 -2.50 -1.12 -29.58
C GLU A 274 -1.30 -0.36 -30.18
N LYS A 275 -1.11 0.90 -29.77
CA LYS A 275 0.11 1.68 -30.00
C LYS A 275 0.22 2.72 -28.91
N GLU A 276 1.11 2.46 -27.94
CA GLU A 276 2.04 3.39 -27.27
C GLU A 276 1.64 4.86 -27.07
N SER A 277 0.35 5.19 -26.96
CA SER A 277 -0.08 6.41 -26.31
C SER A 277 -0.11 6.10 -24.82
N THR A 278 1.02 6.28 -24.15
CA THR A 278 1.03 6.36 -22.70
C THR A 278 -0.06 7.36 -22.30
N PRO A 279 -1.08 6.95 -21.53
CA PRO A 279 -2.05 7.89 -20.97
C PRO A 279 -1.27 9.00 -20.27
N GLU A 280 -1.68 10.26 -20.41
CA GLU A 280 -1.11 11.31 -19.56
C GLU A 280 -1.49 10.97 -18.12
N GLU A 281 -0.54 10.43 -17.37
CA GLU A 281 -0.68 10.00 -15.99
C GLU A 281 -0.53 11.23 -15.09
N ILE A 282 -1.59 11.61 -14.38
CA ILE A 282 -1.54 12.64 -13.34
C ILE A 282 -1.36 11.96 -11.99
N LYS A 283 -0.25 12.25 -11.31
CA LYS A 283 0.07 11.73 -9.97
C LYS A 283 -0.26 12.75 -8.90
N LYS A 284 -1.29 12.52 -8.08
CA LYS A 284 -1.61 13.40 -6.95
C LYS A 284 -1.16 12.76 -5.65
N GLY A 285 -0.28 13.43 -4.91
CA GLY A 285 0.12 13.04 -3.57
C GLY A 285 -0.87 13.54 -2.52
N PHE A 286 -1.01 12.81 -1.41
CA PHE A 286 -1.83 13.26 -0.29
C PHE A 286 -1.03 13.31 0.98
N GLN A 287 -1.31 14.36 1.75
CA GLN A 287 -0.87 14.47 3.13
C GLN A 287 -2.10 14.54 4.03
N VAL A 288 -2.10 13.73 5.08
CA VAL A 288 -3.17 13.67 6.06
C VAL A 288 -2.79 14.50 7.28
N THR A 289 -3.75 15.27 7.79
CA THR A 289 -3.54 16.03 9.03
C THR A 289 -4.73 16.09 9.93
N LEU A 290 -4.45 16.12 11.23
CA LEU A 290 -5.45 16.34 12.27
C LEU A 290 -5.58 17.84 12.54
N MET A 291 -6.80 18.37 12.46
CA MET A 291 -7.12 19.77 12.77
C MET A 291 -7.12 20.10 14.27
N ARG A 292 -6.95 19.11 15.16
CA ARG A 292 -7.02 19.32 16.62
C ARG A 292 -5.82 20.08 17.22
N PHE A 293 -4.74 20.27 16.45
CA PHE A 293 -3.66 21.16 16.86
C PHE A 293 -4.06 22.56 16.43
N SER A 294 -4.00 23.53 17.36
CA SER A 294 -4.33 24.96 17.19
C SER A 294 -4.22 25.45 15.75
N ASP A 295 -5.07 26.40 15.31
CA ASP A 295 -5.02 27.04 13.99
C ASP A 295 -3.60 27.23 13.42
N TYR A 296 -2.64 27.53 14.29
CA TYR A 296 -1.21 27.60 13.99
C TYR A 296 -0.59 26.33 13.38
N ALA A 297 -0.84 25.14 13.90
CA ALA A 297 -0.30 23.88 13.39
C ALA A 297 -0.92 23.46 12.06
N TYR A 298 -2.23 23.69 11.88
CA TYR A 298 -2.90 23.49 10.60
C TYR A 298 -2.37 24.46 9.54
N ARG A 299 -2.28 25.76 9.85
CA ARG A 299 -1.64 26.78 8.99
C ARG A 299 -0.20 26.42 8.67
N GLY A 300 0.54 25.88 9.65
CA GLY A 300 1.90 25.41 9.46
C GLY A 300 2.02 24.26 8.46
N LYS A 301 1.06 23.33 8.46
CA LYS A 301 1.00 22.24 7.46
C LYS A 301 0.53 22.72 6.09
N GLN A 302 -0.48 23.59 6.03
CA GLN A 302 -0.88 24.25 4.78
C GLN A 302 0.31 24.97 4.13
N ALA A 303 1.07 25.74 4.91
CA ALA A 303 2.27 26.43 4.41
C ALA A 303 3.36 25.46 3.93
N LYS A 304 3.46 24.25 4.51
CA LYS A 304 4.37 23.21 4.00
C LYS A 304 3.90 22.63 2.68
N VAL A 305 2.60 22.40 2.52
CA VAL A 305 2.00 21.90 1.28
C VAL A 305 2.15 22.93 0.15
N GLU A 306 1.91 24.21 0.42
CA GLU A 306 2.12 25.26 -0.59
C GLU A 306 3.59 25.36 -1.00
N LYS A 307 4.54 25.29 -0.06
CA LYS A 307 5.97 25.20 -0.40
C LYS A 307 6.30 23.95 -1.22
N MET A 308 5.60 22.85 -1.00
CA MET A 308 5.79 21.62 -1.76
C MET A 308 5.26 21.77 -3.19
N LYS A 309 4.09 22.39 -3.37
CA LYS A 309 3.56 22.74 -4.69
C LYS A 309 4.49 23.67 -5.45
N GLU A 310 5.00 24.73 -4.82
CA GLU A 310 5.97 25.63 -5.42
C GLU A 310 7.24 24.88 -5.89
N ARG A 311 7.73 23.93 -5.09
CA ARG A 311 8.88 23.08 -5.47
C ARG A 311 8.56 22.18 -6.65
N ILE A 312 7.36 21.59 -6.69
CA ILE A 312 6.91 20.75 -7.81
C ILE A 312 6.81 21.58 -9.08
N GLU A 313 6.19 22.76 -9.03
CA GLU A 313 6.09 23.68 -10.17
C GLU A 313 7.46 24.13 -10.68
N GLN A 314 8.38 24.47 -9.78
CA GLN A 314 9.75 24.81 -10.14
C GLN A 314 10.45 23.62 -10.81
N ALA A 315 10.35 22.42 -10.25
CA ALA A 315 10.92 21.21 -10.84
C ALA A 315 10.38 20.96 -12.25
N LYS A 316 9.06 21.08 -12.45
CA LYS A 316 8.41 20.98 -13.77
C LYS A 316 8.95 22.01 -14.76
N LYS A 317 9.08 23.27 -14.33
CA LYS A 317 9.64 24.35 -15.17
C LYS A 317 11.07 24.06 -15.63
N TYR A 318 11.86 23.35 -14.82
CA TYR A 318 13.23 22.96 -15.15
C TYR A 318 13.36 21.54 -15.74
N GLY A 319 12.25 20.89 -16.10
CA GLY A 319 12.26 19.53 -16.65
C GLY A 319 12.76 18.45 -15.68
N LYS A 320 12.73 18.72 -14.37
CA LYS A 320 13.13 17.74 -13.35
C LYS A 320 11.96 16.81 -13.04
N LYS A 321 12.25 15.51 -12.95
CA LYS A 321 11.28 14.50 -12.50
C LYS A 321 10.87 14.78 -11.06
N THR A 322 9.56 14.79 -10.80
CA THR A 322 8.97 14.84 -9.46
C THR A 322 8.24 13.54 -9.16
N LEU A 323 8.11 13.19 -7.88
CA LEU A 323 7.34 12.02 -7.47
C LEU A 323 5.84 12.17 -7.78
N VAL A 324 5.33 13.40 -7.64
CA VAL A 324 3.93 13.76 -7.85
C VAL A 324 3.80 15.08 -8.62
N ASP A 325 2.63 15.28 -9.21
CA ASP A 325 2.23 16.45 -9.97
C ASP A 325 1.57 17.54 -9.14
N ASP A 326 0.91 17.15 -8.04
CA ASP A 326 0.20 18.01 -7.10
C ASP A 326 0.12 17.32 -5.73
N VAL A 327 -0.16 18.08 -4.67
CA VAL A 327 -0.34 17.59 -3.30
C VAL A 327 -1.60 18.17 -2.68
N ALA A 328 -2.48 17.30 -2.16
CA ALA A 328 -3.64 17.70 -1.39
C ALA A 328 -3.47 17.40 0.11
N LEU A 329 -3.87 18.36 0.95
CA LEU A 329 -3.93 18.22 2.40
C LEU A 329 -5.36 17.83 2.81
N ILE A 330 -5.54 16.62 3.33
CA ILE A 330 -6.85 16.14 3.79
C ILE A 330 -6.91 16.18 5.32
N SER A 331 -8.03 16.67 5.87
CA SER A 331 -8.22 16.76 7.31
C SER A 331 -9.62 16.30 7.74
N PRO A 332 -9.76 15.58 8.88
CA PRO A 332 -11.06 15.15 9.38
C PRO A 332 -11.88 16.31 9.97
N GLY A 333 -11.33 17.52 10.04
CA GLY A 333 -12.01 18.69 10.62
C GLY A 333 -12.03 18.69 12.15
N GLU A 334 -12.91 19.51 12.72
CA GLU A 334 -13.19 19.57 14.17
C GLU A 334 -13.85 18.29 14.71
N GLU A 335 -14.49 17.51 13.84
CA GLU A 335 -15.15 16.22 14.10
C GLU A 335 -14.14 15.06 14.28
N PHE A 336 -12.99 15.36 14.87
CA PHE A 336 -11.88 14.43 15.07
C PHE A 336 -12.24 13.27 16.02
N GLU A 337 -13.19 13.50 16.93
CA GLU A 337 -13.68 12.47 17.86
C GLU A 337 -14.37 11.31 17.13
N ASP A 338 -14.88 11.55 15.92
CA ASP A 338 -15.54 10.55 15.10
C ASP A 338 -14.54 9.49 14.61
N VAL A 339 -13.29 9.82 14.30
CA VAL A 339 -12.35 8.85 13.70
C VAL A 339 -12.00 7.73 14.70
N ALA A 340 -11.67 8.08 15.94
CA ALA A 340 -11.38 7.10 16.97
C ALA A 340 -12.65 6.37 17.45
N GLY A 341 -13.79 7.06 17.44
CA GLY A 341 -15.10 6.46 17.73
C GLY A 341 -15.48 5.39 16.70
N VAL A 342 -15.31 5.70 15.42
CA VAL A 342 -15.60 4.83 14.28
C VAL A 342 -14.75 3.56 14.31
N LEU A 343 -13.44 3.66 14.59
CA LEU A 343 -12.59 2.47 14.78
C LEU A 343 -13.11 1.58 15.93
N LYS A 344 -13.47 2.17 17.07
CA LYS A 344 -14.01 1.40 18.21
C LYS A 344 -15.34 0.73 17.88
N ILE A 345 -16.21 1.39 17.11
CA ILE A 345 -17.48 0.80 16.67
C ILE A 345 -17.21 -0.40 15.78
N TRP A 346 -16.31 -0.27 14.81
CA TRP A 346 -15.91 -1.35 13.92
C TRP A 346 -15.29 -2.53 14.69
N GLU A 347 -14.35 -2.27 15.61
CA GLU A 347 -13.78 -3.31 16.50
C GLU A 347 -14.87 -4.04 17.30
N ARG A 348 -15.87 -3.31 17.84
CA ARG A 348 -17.00 -3.89 18.58
C ARG A 348 -17.95 -4.71 17.70
N GLN A 349 -18.03 -4.37 16.42
CA GLN A 349 -18.82 -5.13 15.42
C GLN A 349 -18.01 -6.27 14.78
N ASP A 350 -16.97 -6.76 15.47
CA ASP A 350 -16.12 -7.84 14.99
C ASP A 350 -15.30 -7.51 13.73
N MET A 351 -15.07 -6.22 13.50
CA MET A 351 -14.33 -5.74 12.33
C MET A 351 -14.96 -6.29 11.04
N VAL A 352 -16.23 -5.95 10.81
CA VAL A 352 -16.95 -6.33 9.58
C VAL A 352 -16.17 -5.92 8.32
N PRO A 353 -16.28 -6.64 7.19
CA PRO A 353 -15.49 -6.33 6.01
C PRO A 353 -15.68 -4.89 5.48
N GLY A 354 -14.64 -4.36 4.86
CA GLY A 354 -14.63 -3.03 4.27
C GLY A 354 -14.30 -1.92 5.25
N GLY A 355 -13.55 -2.24 6.32
CA GLY A 355 -12.96 -1.24 7.20
C GLY A 355 -13.91 -0.35 8.02
N PRO A 356 -13.33 0.49 8.90
CA PRO A 356 -14.10 1.39 9.75
C PRO A 356 -14.78 2.54 9.00
N GLU A 357 -14.38 2.88 7.77
CA GLU A 357 -15.02 3.89 6.94
C GLU A 357 -16.53 3.65 6.71
N ASN A 358 -16.99 2.39 6.77
CA ASN A 358 -18.41 2.04 6.64
C ASN A 358 -19.31 2.67 7.72
N PHE A 359 -18.74 3.17 8.82
CA PHE A 359 -19.46 3.85 9.89
C PHE A 359 -19.47 5.38 9.76
N LEU A 360 -18.87 5.92 8.70
CA LEU A 360 -18.99 7.34 8.36
C LEU A 360 -20.26 7.58 7.54
N SER A 361 -20.78 8.81 7.53
CA SER A 361 -21.90 9.15 6.63
C SER A 361 -21.41 9.32 5.20
N ILE A 362 -22.32 9.13 4.23
CA ILE A 362 -22.00 9.33 2.80
C ILE A 362 -21.54 10.76 2.56
N GLU A 363 -22.15 11.76 3.20
CA GLU A 363 -21.77 13.16 3.06
C GLU A 363 -20.34 13.39 3.56
N LYS A 364 -19.96 12.77 4.68
CA LYS A 364 -18.61 12.90 5.22
C LYS A 364 -17.57 12.27 4.28
N ILE A 365 -17.87 11.12 3.68
CA ILE A 365 -16.96 10.50 2.72
C ILE A 365 -16.90 11.31 1.42
N VAL A 366 -18.04 11.54 0.79
CA VAL A 366 -18.12 12.11 -0.56
C VAL A 366 -17.82 13.60 -0.53
N ASP A 367 -18.55 14.38 0.27
CA ASP A 367 -18.51 15.85 0.21
C ASP A 367 -17.27 16.45 0.86
N LYS A 368 -16.71 15.78 1.87
CA LYS A 368 -15.57 16.27 2.64
C LYS A 368 -14.24 15.68 2.18
N TYR A 369 -14.17 14.36 2.00
CA TYR A 369 -12.90 13.70 1.70
C TYR A 369 -12.69 13.51 0.20
N LEU A 370 -13.58 12.78 -0.47
CA LEU A 370 -13.41 12.46 -1.89
C LEU A 370 -13.46 13.72 -2.77
N LYS A 371 -14.32 14.68 -2.44
CA LYS A 371 -14.39 15.96 -3.17
C LYS A 371 -13.04 16.70 -3.15
N GLU A 372 -12.40 16.84 -1.99
CA GLU A 372 -11.09 17.49 -1.89
C GLU A 372 -9.97 16.67 -2.54
N ILE A 373 -10.06 15.34 -2.45
CA ILE A 373 -9.10 14.41 -3.09
C ILE A 373 -9.12 14.58 -4.62
N PHE A 374 -10.30 14.56 -5.23
CA PHE A 374 -10.45 14.65 -6.68
C PHE A 374 -10.53 16.09 -7.22
N ARG A 375 -10.55 17.10 -6.35
CA ARG A 375 -10.52 18.52 -6.75
C ARG A 375 -9.35 18.82 -7.67
N GLY A 376 -9.62 19.58 -8.73
CA GLY A 376 -8.63 19.98 -9.73
C GLY A 376 -8.27 18.89 -10.75
N THR A 377 -8.85 17.69 -10.64
CA THR A 377 -8.63 16.57 -11.58
C THR A 377 -9.78 16.46 -12.58
N ARG A 378 -9.70 15.54 -13.55
CA ARG A 378 -10.85 15.23 -14.44
C ARG A 378 -12.02 14.53 -13.72
N LEU A 379 -11.76 14.03 -12.52
CA LEU A 379 -12.76 13.42 -11.62
C LEU A 379 -13.30 14.43 -10.60
N ASP A 380 -13.00 15.72 -10.78
CA ASP A 380 -13.55 16.80 -9.95
C ASP A 380 -15.08 16.83 -10.06
N PHE A 381 -15.77 16.85 -8.92
CA PHE A 381 -17.23 16.76 -8.84
C PHE A 381 -17.93 17.97 -9.48
N GLU A 382 -17.27 19.13 -9.51
CA GLU A 382 -17.79 20.32 -10.20
C GLU A 382 -17.83 20.12 -11.72
N LYS A 383 -16.96 19.25 -12.25
CA LYS A 383 -16.83 18.96 -13.68
C LYS A 383 -17.45 17.62 -14.09
N ASN A 384 -17.59 16.70 -13.14
CA ASN A 384 -17.97 15.31 -13.39
C ASN A 384 -19.03 14.82 -12.39
N GLN A 385 -20.27 15.26 -12.60
CA GLN A 385 -21.42 14.90 -11.76
C GLN A 385 -21.80 13.41 -11.87
N GLU A 386 -21.45 12.75 -12.97
CA GLU A 386 -21.70 11.32 -13.14
C GLU A 386 -20.85 10.50 -12.16
N PHE A 387 -19.56 10.83 -12.03
CA PHE A 387 -18.68 10.19 -11.06
C PHE A 387 -19.18 10.39 -9.63
N GLU A 388 -19.56 11.62 -9.25
CA GLU A 388 -20.13 11.90 -7.93
C GLU A 388 -21.39 11.05 -7.67
N LYS A 389 -22.32 11.01 -8.64
CA LYS A 389 -23.56 10.23 -8.53
C LYS A 389 -23.27 8.74 -8.34
N GLU A 390 -22.30 8.19 -9.07
CA GLU A 390 -21.92 6.80 -8.95
C GLU A 390 -21.27 6.49 -7.61
N LEU A 391 -20.40 7.35 -7.09
CA LEU A 391 -19.84 7.22 -5.74
C LEU A 391 -20.96 7.17 -4.67
N ARG A 392 -21.95 8.05 -4.76
CA ARG A 392 -23.09 8.03 -3.83
C ARG A 392 -23.90 6.75 -3.96
N GLN A 393 -24.18 6.30 -5.18
CA GLN A 393 -24.90 5.04 -5.42
C GLN A 393 -24.13 3.84 -4.88
N TYR A 394 -22.81 3.83 -5.04
CA TYR A 394 -21.91 2.81 -4.50
C TYR A 394 -22.03 2.71 -2.97
N PHE A 395 -21.94 3.83 -2.24
CA PHE A 395 -22.08 3.79 -0.78
C PHE A 395 -23.50 3.47 -0.31
N LYS A 396 -24.54 3.93 -1.03
CA LYS A 396 -25.94 3.54 -0.76
C LYS A 396 -26.16 2.04 -0.92
N ALA A 397 -25.60 1.44 -1.97
CA ALA A 397 -25.68 0.00 -2.20
C ALA A 397 -25.01 -0.81 -1.07
N LYS A 398 -24.04 -0.22 -0.37
CA LYS A 398 -23.42 -0.77 0.86
C LYS A 398 -24.24 -0.55 2.14
N GLY A 399 -25.43 0.05 2.03
CA GLY A 399 -26.30 0.30 3.18
C GLY A 399 -25.85 1.47 4.06
N MET A 400 -24.93 2.31 3.57
CA MET A 400 -24.55 3.53 4.28
C MET A 400 -25.71 4.52 4.26
N LYS A 401 -25.96 5.16 5.39
CA LYS A 401 -27.04 6.14 5.52
C LYS A 401 -26.59 7.48 4.98
N GLU A 402 -27.47 8.13 4.22
CA GLU A 402 -27.41 9.58 4.07
C GLU A 402 -27.79 10.20 5.40
N ASN A 403 -27.09 11.25 5.82
CA ASN A 403 -27.61 12.09 6.87
C ASN A 403 -28.93 12.66 6.36
N GLU A 404 -30.04 12.22 6.95
CA GLU A 404 -31.31 12.93 6.84
C GLU A 404 -31.05 14.32 7.41
N LYS A 405 -30.69 15.28 6.54
CA LYS A 405 -30.62 16.68 6.92
C LYS A 405 -31.96 16.99 7.56
N GLY A 406 -31.92 17.31 8.85
CA GLY A 406 -33.10 17.55 9.67
C GLY A 406 -34.09 18.41 8.90
N LYS A 407 -35.28 17.84 8.69
CA LYS A 407 -36.47 18.62 8.38
C LYS A 407 -36.85 19.48 9.57
#